data_AF-A0A7Z8KQK0-F1
#
_entry.id   AF-A0A7Z8KQK0-F1
#
_cell.length_a   1.000
_cell.length_b   1.000
_cell.length_c   1.000
_cell.angle_alpha   90.00
_cell.angle_beta   90.00
_cell.angle_gamma   90.00
#
_symmetry.space_group_name_H-M   'P 1'
#
loop_
_entity.id
_entity.type
_entity.pdbx_description
1 polymer ?
#
loop_
_entity_poly.entity_id
_entity_poly.type
_entity_poly.pdbx_seq_one_letter_code
_entity_poly.pdbx_strand_id
1 'polypeptide(L)'
;MLPFKDDERAVSISVGFILTLSITLITMMVVISSFYTMMDRAEQTIMRDEFEIHGNDIALQLSNIDTAVQITKSAGGEVGSFDFKLLLPTEIAGQQYSMEISNQTKEIIFESHGKDATRVKVPYQVHEIEVTSVKLFSGSNDFVLHYDPASNMIEVY
;
A
#
# COMPACT_ATOMS: atom_id res chain seq x y z
N MET A 1 -3.65 73.02 -24.81
CA MET A 1 -4.11 72.03 -23.82
C MET A 1 -4.86 70.96 -24.59
N LEU A 2 -4.17 69.90 -25.01
CA LEU A 2 -4.78 68.79 -25.76
C LEU A 2 -5.37 67.80 -24.74
N PRO A 3 -6.62 67.33 -24.91
CA PRO A 3 -7.27 66.49 -23.93
C PRO A 3 -6.76 65.04 -24.02
N PHE A 4 -6.44 64.46 -22.88
CA PHE A 4 -6.02 63.07 -22.64
C PHE A 4 -7.17 62.07 -22.90
N LYS A 5 -7.73 62.05 -24.12
CA LYS A 5 -8.91 61.22 -24.45
C LYS A 5 -8.56 59.79 -24.91
N ASP A 6 -7.28 59.53 -25.17
CA ASP A 6 -6.77 58.19 -25.54
C ASP A 6 -6.31 57.34 -24.34
N ASP A 7 -6.20 57.94 -23.15
CA ASP A 7 -5.66 57.28 -21.95
C ASP A 7 -6.63 56.22 -21.38
N GLU A 8 -7.93 56.52 -21.33
CA GLU A 8 -8.93 55.61 -20.76
C GLU A 8 -9.11 54.31 -21.56
N ARG A 9 -8.92 54.35 -22.90
CA ARG A 9 -9.02 53.14 -23.75
C ARG A 9 -7.81 52.24 -23.59
N ALA A 10 -6.61 52.82 -23.55
CA ALA A 10 -5.37 52.07 -23.32
C ALA A 10 -5.34 51.43 -21.92
N VAL A 11 -5.83 52.16 -20.91
CA VAL A 11 -5.99 51.67 -19.53
C VAL A 11 -7.03 50.55 -19.48
N SER A 12 -8.18 50.69 -20.12
CA SER A 12 -9.24 49.66 -20.13
C SER A 12 -8.79 48.36 -20.79
N ILE A 13 -8.06 48.43 -21.91
CA ILE A 13 -7.51 47.24 -22.57
C ILE A 13 -6.47 46.55 -21.68
N SER A 14 -5.60 47.32 -21.03
CA SER A 14 -4.56 46.78 -20.15
C SER A 14 -5.17 46.12 -18.90
N VAL A 15 -6.17 46.75 -18.28
CA VAL A 15 -6.89 46.20 -17.13
C VAL A 15 -7.66 44.93 -17.51
N GLY A 16 -8.36 44.93 -18.66
CA GLY A 16 -9.05 43.77 -19.17
C GLY A 16 -8.10 42.59 -19.43
N PHE A 17 -6.93 42.85 -20.01
CA PHE A 17 -5.90 41.84 -20.24
C PHE A 17 -5.32 41.29 -18.93
N ILE A 18 -5.00 42.15 -17.96
CA ILE A 18 -4.48 41.71 -16.65
C ILE A 18 -5.52 40.87 -15.92
N LEU A 19 -6.80 41.27 -15.98
CA LEU A 19 -7.89 40.55 -15.33
C LEU A 19 -8.09 39.16 -15.95
N THR A 20 -8.15 39.05 -17.28
CA THR A 20 -8.29 37.75 -17.95
C THR A 20 -7.08 36.86 -17.70
N LEU A 21 -5.86 37.41 -17.79
CA LEU A 21 -4.63 36.69 -17.49
C LEU A 21 -4.63 36.15 -16.05
N SER A 22 -5.05 36.97 -15.09
CA SER A 22 -5.15 36.58 -13.67
C SER A 22 -6.15 35.45 -13.47
N ILE A 23 -7.32 35.55 -14.08
CA ILE A 23 -8.34 34.49 -14.04
C ILE A 23 -7.78 33.20 -14.65
N THR A 24 -7.16 33.28 -15.83
CA THR A 24 -6.57 32.11 -16.49
C THR A 24 -5.51 31.43 -15.62
N LEU A 25 -4.63 32.20 -14.98
CA LEU A 25 -3.60 31.66 -14.09
C LEU A 25 -4.21 30.96 -12.86
N ILE A 26 -5.22 31.58 -12.23
CA ILE A 26 -5.92 30.98 -11.09
C ILE A 26 -6.63 29.69 -11.51
N THR A 27 -7.38 29.72 -12.62
CA THR A 27 -8.05 28.53 -13.14
C THR A 27 -7.04 27.42 -13.48
N MET A 28 -5.90 27.77 -14.07
CA MET A 28 -4.84 26.82 -14.38
C MET A 28 -4.25 26.18 -13.10
N MET A 29 -4.01 26.97 -12.05
CA MET A 29 -3.55 26.45 -10.76
C MET A 29 -4.57 25.49 -10.14
N VAL A 30 -5.87 25.81 -10.19
CA VAL A 30 -6.94 24.94 -9.68
C VAL A 30 -6.98 23.62 -10.44
N VAL A 31 -6.85 23.65 -11.77
CA VAL A 31 -6.84 22.44 -12.59
C VAL A 31 -5.62 21.57 -12.26
N ILE A 32 -4.43 22.15 -12.21
CA ILE A 32 -3.19 21.43 -11.86
C ILE A 32 -3.31 20.80 -10.47
N SER A 33 -3.76 21.55 -9.48
CA SER A 33 -3.97 21.02 -8.12
C SER A 33 -4.97 19.88 -8.11
N SER A 34 -6.03 19.96 -8.93
CA SER A 34 -7.04 18.90 -9.02
C SER A 34 -6.46 17.61 -9.58
N PHE A 35 -5.57 17.71 -10.58
CA PHE A 35 -4.84 16.56 -11.11
C PHE A 35 -3.91 15.93 -10.07
N TYR A 36 -3.19 16.73 -9.28
CA TYR A 36 -2.35 16.19 -8.21
C TYR A 36 -3.17 15.42 -7.17
N THR A 37 -4.29 15.98 -6.70
CA THR A 37 -5.18 15.29 -5.76
C THR A 37 -5.77 14.01 -6.35
N MET A 38 -6.08 14.00 -7.65
CA MET A 38 -6.58 12.80 -8.31
C MET A 38 -5.50 11.72 -8.43
N MET A 39 -4.25 12.11 -8.74
CA MET A 39 -3.12 11.19 -8.82
C MET A 39 -2.83 10.54 -7.46
N ASP A 40 -2.76 11.35 -6.40
CA ASP A 40 -2.51 10.87 -5.03
C ASP A 40 -3.59 9.85 -4.58
N ARG A 41 -4.86 10.12 -4.87
CA ARG A 41 -5.96 9.16 -4.62
C ARG A 41 -5.84 7.89 -5.44
N ALA A 42 -5.36 7.98 -6.67
CA ALA A 42 -5.13 6.80 -7.51
C ALA A 42 -4.00 5.94 -6.95
N GLU A 43 -2.89 6.56 -6.53
CA GLU A 43 -1.77 5.88 -5.86
C GLU A 43 -2.21 5.18 -4.58
N GLN A 44 -2.98 5.85 -3.71
CA GLN A 44 -3.54 5.26 -2.50
C GLN A 44 -4.48 4.08 -2.80
N THR A 45 -5.28 4.18 -3.87
CA THR A 45 -6.19 3.10 -4.26
C THR A 45 -5.41 1.88 -4.75
N ILE A 46 -4.45 2.08 -5.65
CA ILE A 46 -3.57 1.01 -6.13
C ILE A 46 -2.83 0.36 -4.96
N MET A 47 -2.29 1.16 -4.06
CA MET A 47 -1.55 0.66 -2.91
C MET A 47 -2.44 -0.18 -1.98
N ARG A 48 -3.67 0.26 -1.74
CA ARG A 48 -4.65 -0.51 -0.96
C ARG A 48 -4.97 -1.84 -1.65
N ASP A 49 -5.22 -1.82 -2.95
CA ASP A 49 -5.57 -3.01 -3.72
C ASP A 49 -4.41 -4.02 -3.74
N GLU A 50 -3.17 -3.56 -3.95
CA GLU A 50 -1.96 -4.40 -3.91
C GLU A 50 -1.72 -4.99 -2.51
N PHE A 51 -1.88 -4.20 -1.44
CA PHE A 51 -1.79 -4.71 -0.07
C PHE A 51 -2.84 -5.77 0.23
N GLU A 52 -4.06 -5.60 -0.28
CA GLU A 52 -5.13 -6.59 -0.12
C GLU A 52 -4.86 -7.87 -0.91
N ILE A 53 -4.36 -7.76 -2.15
CA ILE A 53 -3.99 -8.91 -2.98
C ILE A 53 -2.87 -9.72 -2.31
N HIS A 54 -1.76 -9.06 -1.94
CA HIS A 54 -0.62 -9.73 -1.31
C HIS A 54 -0.96 -10.27 0.08
N GLY A 55 -1.70 -9.52 0.89
CA GLY A 55 -2.14 -10.00 2.20
C GLY A 55 -3.06 -11.22 2.10
N ASN A 56 -3.98 -11.25 1.12
CA ASN A 56 -4.84 -12.40 0.89
C ASN A 56 -4.05 -13.62 0.39
N ASP A 57 -3.07 -13.43 -0.50
CA ASP A 57 -2.20 -14.52 -0.96
C ASP A 57 -1.41 -15.15 0.20
N ILE A 58 -0.83 -14.34 1.08
CA ILE A 58 -0.14 -14.83 2.29
C ILE A 58 -1.13 -15.54 3.22
N ALA A 59 -2.31 -14.98 3.47
CA ALA A 59 -3.32 -15.60 4.32
C ALA A 59 -3.77 -16.97 3.77
N LEU A 60 -3.94 -17.08 2.46
CA LEU A 60 -4.25 -18.34 1.78
C LEU A 60 -3.11 -19.36 1.93
N GLN A 61 -1.85 -18.93 1.76
CA GLN A 61 -0.70 -19.80 1.95
C GLN A 61 -0.59 -20.32 3.39
N LEU A 62 -0.80 -19.45 4.39
CA LEU A 62 -0.84 -19.85 5.80
C LEU A 62 -1.94 -20.90 6.06
N SER A 63 -3.14 -20.69 5.51
CA SER A 63 -4.26 -21.62 5.65
C SER A 63 -4.00 -22.97 4.94
N ASN A 64 -3.37 -22.95 3.77
CA ASN A 64 -2.97 -24.15 3.05
C ASN A 64 -1.92 -24.95 3.83
N ILE A 65 -0.96 -24.27 4.45
CA ILE A 65 0.04 -24.89 5.31
C ILE A 65 -0.63 -25.54 6.53
N ASP A 66 -1.49 -24.81 7.24
CA ASP A 66 -2.25 -25.32 8.39
C ASP A 66 -3.05 -26.58 8.03
N THR A 67 -3.75 -26.53 6.90
CA THR A 67 -4.53 -27.66 6.38
C THR A 67 -3.64 -28.86 6.01
N ALA A 68 -2.50 -28.62 5.36
CA ALA A 68 -1.57 -29.69 4.98
C ALA A 68 -0.96 -30.36 6.22
N VAL A 69 -0.60 -29.58 7.24
CA VAL A 69 -0.11 -30.07 8.53
C VAL A 69 -1.19 -30.91 9.21
N GLN A 70 -2.41 -30.39 9.29
CA GLN A 70 -3.56 -31.06 9.90
C GLN A 70 -3.87 -32.41 9.23
N ILE A 71 -3.94 -32.45 7.90
CA ILE A 71 -4.23 -33.68 7.13
C ILE A 71 -3.12 -34.72 7.35
N THR A 72 -1.86 -34.30 7.31
CA THR A 72 -0.72 -35.20 7.47
C THR A 72 -0.68 -35.79 8.87
N LYS A 73 -0.86 -34.97 9.91
CA LYS A 73 -0.93 -35.43 11.30
C LYS A 73 -2.14 -36.34 11.54
N SER A 74 -3.31 -35.99 10.97
CA SER A 74 -4.53 -36.82 11.07
C SER A 74 -4.38 -38.19 10.39
N ALA A 75 -3.54 -38.28 9.35
CA ALA A 75 -3.20 -39.53 8.69
C ALA A 75 -2.11 -40.33 9.42
N GLY A 76 -1.57 -39.83 10.54
CA GLY A 76 -0.46 -40.45 11.28
C GLY A 76 0.91 -40.27 10.62
N GLY A 77 1.04 -39.33 9.69
CA GLY A 77 2.30 -38.97 9.06
C GLY A 77 3.08 -37.90 9.84
N GLU A 78 4.39 -37.85 9.64
CA GLU A 78 5.25 -36.79 10.15
C GLU A 78 5.38 -35.68 9.10
N VAL A 79 5.23 -34.42 9.53
CA VAL A 79 5.43 -33.25 8.67
C VAL A 79 6.88 -32.79 8.82
N GLY A 80 7.59 -32.66 7.70
CA GLY A 80 8.94 -32.08 7.68
C GLY A 80 8.92 -30.55 7.67
N SER A 81 10.09 -29.93 7.86
CA SER A 81 10.26 -28.49 7.65
C SER A 81 10.20 -28.14 6.17
N PHE A 82 9.62 -26.99 5.85
CA PHE A 82 9.61 -26.46 4.48
C PHE A 82 9.63 -24.94 4.48
N ASP A 83 10.13 -24.40 3.37
CA ASP A 83 10.26 -22.98 3.11
C ASP A 83 9.31 -22.57 2.00
N PHE A 84 8.56 -21.49 2.21
CA PHE A 84 7.76 -20.85 1.18
C PHE A 84 8.27 -19.44 0.93
N LYS A 85 8.66 -19.16 -0.31
CA LYS A 85 9.17 -17.83 -0.69
C LYS A 85 8.00 -16.88 -0.94
N LEU A 86 7.95 -15.79 -0.19
CA LEU A 86 7.02 -14.70 -0.39
C LEU A 86 7.56 -13.73 -1.45
N LEU A 87 6.82 -13.61 -2.54
CA LEU A 87 7.13 -12.68 -3.63
C LEU A 87 6.45 -11.34 -3.34
N LEU A 88 7.11 -10.53 -2.53
CA LEU A 88 6.66 -9.18 -2.23
C LEU A 88 7.55 -8.15 -2.97
N PRO A 89 6.97 -7.15 -3.63
CA PRO A 89 7.74 -6.12 -4.33
C PRO A 89 8.49 -5.22 -3.35
N THR A 90 9.64 -4.66 -3.76
CA THR A 90 10.39 -3.71 -2.92
C THR A 90 9.62 -2.42 -2.61
N GLU A 91 8.72 -2.01 -3.51
CA GLU A 91 7.92 -0.80 -3.42
C GLU A 91 6.54 -1.05 -4.05
N ILE A 92 5.51 -0.44 -3.50
CA ILE A 92 4.14 -0.46 -4.04
C ILE A 92 3.73 0.98 -4.29
N ALA A 93 3.26 1.29 -5.51
CA ALA A 93 2.99 2.66 -5.95
C ALA A 93 4.17 3.63 -5.75
N GLY A 94 5.42 3.14 -5.87
CA GLY A 94 6.63 3.93 -5.66
C GLY A 94 6.90 4.32 -4.20
N GLN A 95 6.20 3.70 -3.25
CA GLN A 95 6.38 3.93 -1.82
C GLN A 95 6.86 2.66 -1.10
N GLN A 96 7.72 2.88 -0.10
CA GLN A 96 8.07 1.85 0.88
C GLN A 96 6.90 1.57 1.81
N TYR A 97 6.84 0.34 2.31
CA TYR A 97 5.79 -0.13 3.19
C TYR A 97 6.36 -1.04 4.27
N SER A 98 5.55 -1.33 5.27
CA SER A 98 5.84 -2.36 6.26
C SER A 98 4.72 -3.40 6.26
N MET A 99 5.11 -4.65 6.49
CA MET A 99 4.21 -5.76 6.68
C MET A 99 4.39 -6.28 8.10
N GLU A 100 3.31 -6.36 8.85
CA GLU A 100 3.29 -6.89 10.20
C GLU A 100 2.34 -8.07 10.26
N ILE A 101 2.84 -9.22 10.69
CA ILE A 101 2.00 -10.39 10.98
C ILE A 101 1.84 -10.43 12.49
N SER A 102 0.59 -10.47 12.97
CA SER A 102 0.29 -10.47 14.41
C SER A 102 -0.48 -11.73 14.78
N ASN A 103 0.16 -12.58 15.59
CA ASN A 103 -0.45 -13.79 16.14
C ASN A 103 -1.62 -13.49 17.10
N GLN A 104 -1.54 -12.36 17.80
CA GLN A 104 -2.54 -11.97 18.81
C GLN A 104 -3.87 -11.57 18.16
N THR A 105 -3.81 -10.81 17.07
CA THR A 105 -4.99 -10.35 16.36
C THR A 105 -5.39 -11.27 15.21
N LYS A 106 -4.52 -12.21 14.82
CA LYS A 106 -4.65 -13.04 13.62
C LYS A 106 -4.86 -12.19 12.35
N GLU A 107 -4.09 -11.10 12.26
CA GLU A 107 -4.14 -10.16 11.15
C GLU A 107 -2.73 -9.96 10.54
N ILE A 108 -2.70 -9.87 9.22
CA ILE A 108 -1.58 -9.35 8.43
C ILE A 108 -1.88 -7.88 8.15
N ILE A 109 -0.98 -7.00 8.55
CA ILE A 109 -1.15 -5.55 8.48
C ILE A 109 -0.10 -4.99 7.53
N PHE A 110 -0.57 -4.45 6.42
CA PHE A 110 0.26 -3.64 5.53
C PHE A 110 0.06 -2.17 5.85
N GLU A 111 1.16 -1.43 5.91
CA GLU A 111 1.16 0.01 6.19
C GLU A 111 2.16 0.71 5.30
N SER A 112 1.70 1.68 4.51
CA SER A 112 2.57 2.51 3.68
C SER A 112 3.33 3.54 4.52
N HIS A 113 4.54 3.89 4.09
CA HIS A 113 5.35 4.89 4.77
C HIS A 113 4.98 6.30 4.29
N GLY A 114 4.45 7.16 5.17
CA GLY A 114 4.09 8.53 4.81
C GLY A 114 3.14 9.22 5.79
N LYS A 115 2.76 10.48 5.48
CA LYS A 115 1.76 11.24 6.25
C LYS A 115 0.33 10.72 6.02
N ASP A 116 0.03 10.29 4.81
CA ASP A 116 -1.23 9.68 4.42
C ASP A 116 -1.07 8.15 4.32
N ALA A 117 -0.67 7.54 5.45
CA ALA A 117 -0.37 6.12 5.52
C ALA A 117 -1.61 5.28 5.17
N THR A 118 -1.56 4.57 4.05
CA THR A 118 -2.56 3.56 3.69
C THR A 118 -2.30 2.34 4.53
N ARG A 119 -3.32 1.93 5.30
CA ARG A 119 -3.24 0.75 6.16
C ARG A 119 -4.32 -0.25 5.78
N VAL A 120 -3.89 -1.48 5.49
CA VAL A 120 -4.76 -2.61 5.16
C VAL A 120 -4.54 -3.70 6.19
N LYS A 121 -5.63 -4.31 6.63
CA LYS A 121 -5.62 -5.43 7.55
C LYS A 121 -6.30 -6.61 6.87
N VAL A 122 -5.56 -7.71 6.73
CA VAL A 122 -6.07 -8.95 6.17
C VAL A 122 -6.10 -9.99 7.29
N PRO A 123 -7.28 -10.49 7.68
CA PRO A 123 -7.36 -11.55 8.67
C PRO A 123 -6.86 -12.87 8.08
N TYR A 124 -6.21 -13.69 8.90
CA TYR A 124 -5.83 -15.05 8.53
C TYR A 124 -6.37 -16.06 9.55
N GLN A 125 -6.55 -17.31 9.11
CA GLN A 125 -7.05 -18.39 9.95
C GLN A 125 -6.09 -19.57 9.92
N VAL A 126 -5.55 -19.86 11.11
CA VAL A 126 -4.76 -21.04 11.42
C VAL A 126 -5.32 -21.66 12.70
N HIS A 127 -5.37 -22.99 12.74
CA HIS A 127 -5.97 -23.78 13.82
C HIS A 127 -4.93 -24.60 14.57
N GLU A 128 -4.01 -25.23 13.85
CA GLU A 128 -3.09 -26.21 14.39
C GLU A 128 -1.67 -25.66 14.54
N ILE A 129 -1.29 -24.68 13.72
CA ILE A 129 0.02 -24.04 13.75
C ILE A 129 -0.03 -22.65 14.39
N GLU A 130 1.06 -22.28 15.07
CA GLU A 130 1.26 -20.90 15.52
C GLU A 130 2.07 -20.11 14.48
N VAL A 131 1.85 -18.79 14.41
CA VAL A 131 2.62 -17.91 13.51
C VAL A 131 3.35 -16.89 14.36
N THR A 132 4.64 -16.71 14.12
CA THR A 132 5.45 -15.71 14.85
C THR A 132 5.01 -14.30 14.47
N SER A 133 4.79 -13.45 15.48
CA SER A 133 4.55 -12.04 15.23
C SER A 133 5.84 -11.36 14.78
N VAL A 134 5.85 -10.77 13.59
CA VAL A 134 7.02 -10.10 13.02
C VAL A 134 6.60 -8.86 12.24
N LYS A 135 7.43 -7.82 12.28
CA LYS A 135 7.29 -6.63 11.44
C LYS A 135 8.48 -6.55 10.50
N LEU A 136 8.17 -6.58 9.22
CA LEU A 136 9.10 -6.57 8.10
C LEU A 136 8.95 -5.24 7.35
N PHE A 137 10.07 -4.69 6.89
CA PHE A 137 10.11 -3.45 6.13
C PHE A 137 10.45 -3.77 4.67
N SER A 138 9.78 -3.10 3.75
CA SER A 138 10.05 -3.19 2.33
C SER A 138 11.49 -2.77 2.04
N GLY A 139 12.22 -3.56 1.26
CA GLY A 139 13.64 -3.30 0.96
C GLY A 139 14.47 -4.57 0.74
N SER A 140 13.97 -5.71 1.21
CA SER A 140 14.43 -7.04 0.81
C SER A 140 13.42 -7.67 -0.14
N ASN A 141 13.90 -8.43 -1.14
CA ASN A 141 13.06 -9.21 -2.07
C ASN A 141 12.91 -10.68 -1.65
N ASP A 142 13.54 -11.05 -0.55
CA ASP A 142 13.62 -12.43 -0.09
C ASP A 142 12.98 -12.53 1.28
N PHE A 143 11.64 -12.53 1.29
CA PHE A 143 10.87 -12.92 2.47
C PHE A 143 10.56 -14.41 2.38
N VAL A 144 10.74 -15.14 3.47
CA VAL A 144 10.52 -16.58 3.54
C VAL A 144 9.67 -16.91 4.75
N LEU A 145 8.62 -17.71 4.50
CA LEU A 145 7.85 -18.41 5.52
C LEU A 145 8.50 -19.76 5.77
N HIS A 146 9.06 -19.96 6.96
CA HIS A 146 9.64 -21.22 7.38
C HIS A 146 8.73 -21.93 8.37
N TYR A 147 8.31 -23.15 8.07
CA TYR A 147 7.62 -24.00 9.04
C TYR A 147 8.62 -24.89 9.77
N ASP A 148 8.69 -24.75 11.10
CA ASP A 148 9.45 -25.63 11.97
C ASP A 148 8.54 -26.68 12.61
N PRO A 149 8.71 -27.98 12.28
CA PRO A 149 7.90 -29.05 12.86
C PRO A 149 8.21 -29.29 14.36
N ALA A 150 9.37 -28.88 14.88
CA ALA A 150 9.73 -29.09 16.27
C ALA A 150 8.96 -28.15 17.21
N SER A 151 8.83 -26.88 16.83
CA SER A 151 8.05 -25.87 17.54
C SER A 151 6.60 -25.77 17.05
N ASN A 152 6.26 -26.41 15.92
CA ASN A 152 4.97 -26.34 15.25
C ASN A 152 4.56 -24.88 14.95
N MET A 153 5.53 -24.10 14.52
CA MET A 153 5.44 -22.66 14.35
C MET A 153 5.90 -22.24 12.96
N ILE A 154 5.26 -21.21 12.40
CA ILE A 154 5.72 -20.51 11.20
C ILE A 154 6.52 -19.29 11.64
N GLU A 155 7.76 -19.20 11.15
CA GLU A 155 8.62 -18.04 11.25
C GLU A 155 8.67 -17.31 9.92
N VAL A 156 8.80 -15.98 9.96
CA VAL A 156 8.92 -15.14 8.76
C VAL A 156 10.16 -14.30 8.89
N TYR A 157 11.04 -14.35 7.89
CA TYR A 157 12.28 -13.59 7.82
C TYR A 157 12.57 -13.07 6.42
#